data_AF-A0AA90GFW1-F1
#
_entry.id   AF-A0AA90GFW1-F1
#
_cell.length_a   1.000
_cell.length_b   1.000
_cell.length_c   1.000
_cell.angle_alpha   90.00
_cell.angle_beta   90.00
_cell.angle_gamma   90.00
#
_symmetry.space_group_name_H-M   'P 1'
#
loop_
_entity.id
_entity.type
_entity.pdbx_description
1 polymer ?
#
loop_
_entity_poly.entity_id
_entity_poly.type
_entity_poly.pdbx_seq_one_letter_code
_entity_poly.pdbx_strand_id
1 'polypeptide(L)'
;MYLTPQHVLLAGATGLTGEHLLDRLLNEPTITRVLAPTRRPLAEHPHLENPVGDPAVFLPQLAGRVDIAYCCLGTTLKQAGSESAFRAVDLDMVVAFSKRAREMGARHLLVVSAVGADPKSSIFYNRVKGEMEEALKAQDWPQLTIVRPSFLLGERLEPRLTEQLVAPFSRLIPGKYRGIEACTLARALWRLALEEEDGVRVVESDELRRLGKI
;
A
#
# COMPACT_ATOMS: atom_id res chain seq x y z
N MET A 1 24.74 7.50 2.83
CA MET A 1 24.90 7.11 1.42
C MET A 1 23.53 6.60 1.03
N TYR A 2 22.71 7.41 0.34
CA TYR A 2 21.33 7.04 0.01
C TYR A 2 21.35 5.72 -0.75
N LEU A 3 20.90 4.63 -0.13
CA LEU A 3 20.70 3.38 -0.85
C LEU A 3 19.36 3.49 -1.57
N THR A 4 19.34 4.18 -2.72
CA THR A 4 18.15 4.23 -3.55
C THR A 4 17.73 2.78 -3.86
N PRO A 5 16.47 2.39 -3.62
CA PRO A 5 16.07 1.00 -3.76
C PRO A 5 16.32 0.50 -5.19
N GLN A 6 16.92 -0.68 -5.32
CA GLN A 6 17.19 -1.30 -6.62
C GLN A 6 16.20 -2.42 -6.93
N HIS A 7 15.95 -3.30 -5.93
CA HIS A 7 15.06 -4.43 -6.06
C HIS A 7 13.80 -4.21 -5.22
N VAL A 8 12.67 -4.02 -5.89
CA VAL A 8 11.40 -3.66 -5.28
C VAL A 8 10.42 -4.81 -5.38
N LEU A 9 9.72 -5.09 -4.29
CA LEU A 9 8.55 -5.99 -4.29
C LEU A 9 7.27 -5.17 -4.12
N LEU A 10 6.31 -5.31 -5.04
CA LEU A 10 5.05 -4.56 -5.03
C LEU A 10 3.84 -5.49 -5.03
N ALA A 11 3.03 -5.45 -3.97
CA ALA A 11 1.70 -6.06 -3.95
C ALA A 11 0.61 -5.02 -4.22
N GLY A 12 -0.42 -5.43 -4.96
CA GLY A 12 -1.56 -4.56 -5.31
C GLY A 12 -1.30 -3.67 -6.52
N ALA A 13 -0.39 -4.05 -7.43
CA ALA A 13 0.01 -3.28 -8.60
C ALA A 13 -1.14 -2.96 -9.59
N THR A 14 -2.23 -3.74 -9.59
CA THR A 14 -3.43 -3.48 -10.42
C THR A 14 -4.50 -2.66 -9.69
N GLY A 15 -4.17 -2.11 -8.52
CA GLY A 15 -5.06 -1.27 -7.73
C GLY A 15 -4.80 0.20 -8.02
N LEU A 16 -5.77 1.07 -7.73
CA LEU A 16 -5.69 2.50 -8.06
C LEU A 16 -4.38 3.18 -7.63
N THR A 17 -3.90 2.94 -6.41
CA THR A 17 -2.60 3.47 -5.95
C THR A 17 -1.42 2.66 -6.50
N GLY A 18 -1.56 1.35 -6.62
CA GLY A 18 -0.50 0.46 -7.06
C GLY A 18 -0.11 0.67 -8.52
N GLU A 19 -1.06 1.03 -9.40
CA GLU A 19 -0.76 1.32 -10.81
C GLU A 19 0.10 2.57 -10.95
N HIS A 20 -0.28 3.66 -10.26
CA HIS A 20 0.54 4.89 -10.24
C HIS A 20 1.91 4.67 -9.59
N LEU A 21 1.98 3.84 -8.54
CA LEU A 21 3.25 3.51 -7.91
C LEU A 21 4.12 2.66 -8.82
N LEU A 22 3.56 1.66 -9.50
CA LEU A 22 4.29 0.83 -10.46
C LEU A 22 4.86 1.68 -11.59
N ASP A 23 4.04 2.54 -12.21
CA ASP A 23 4.50 3.44 -13.27
C ASP A 23 5.64 4.33 -12.78
N ARG A 24 5.53 4.89 -11.56
CA ARG A 24 6.62 5.65 -10.95
C ARG A 24 7.89 4.80 -10.80
N LEU A 25 7.79 3.60 -10.24
CA LEU A 25 8.94 2.73 -9.98
C LEU A 25 9.65 2.28 -11.27
N LEU A 26 8.90 1.96 -12.32
CA LEU A 26 9.48 1.53 -13.60
C LEU A 26 10.21 2.66 -14.33
N ASN A 27 9.84 3.92 -14.07
CA ASN A 27 10.48 5.10 -14.62
C ASN A 27 11.66 5.63 -13.78
N GLU A 28 12.01 4.98 -12.66
CA GLU A 28 13.15 5.42 -11.84
C GLU A 28 14.46 4.74 -12.27
N PRO A 29 15.49 5.51 -12.70
CA PRO A 29 16.72 4.94 -13.27
C PRO A 29 17.51 4.03 -12.34
N THR A 30 17.33 4.16 -11.02
CA THR A 30 18.04 3.38 -10.02
C THR A 30 17.40 2.01 -9.76
N ILE A 31 16.15 1.81 -10.17
CA ILE A 31 15.43 0.55 -9.98
C ILE A 31 15.84 -0.42 -11.08
N THR A 32 16.42 -1.54 -10.67
CA THR A 32 16.87 -2.62 -11.54
C THR A 32 15.80 -3.68 -11.75
N ARG A 33 14.93 -3.89 -10.75
CA ARG A 33 13.88 -4.91 -10.77
C ARG A 33 12.68 -4.49 -9.93
N VAL A 34 11.49 -4.57 -10.51
CA VAL A 34 10.22 -4.55 -9.80
C VAL A 34 9.58 -5.94 -9.95
N LEU A 35 9.48 -6.67 -8.84
CA LEU A 35 8.71 -7.90 -8.75
C LEU A 35 7.29 -7.54 -8.33
N ALA A 36 6.34 -7.66 -9.25
CA ALA A 36 4.94 -7.28 -9.04
C ALA A 36 4.02 -8.48 -9.25
N PRO A 37 3.86 -9.37 -8.25
CA PRO A 37 2.89 -10.45 -8.32
C PRO A 37 1.44 -9.95 -8.46
N THR A 38 0.69 -10.48 -9.43
CA THR A 38 -0.71 -10.05 -9.67
C THR A 38 -1.63 -11.21 -10.07
N ARG A 39 -2.94 -10.95 -10.06
CA ARG A 39 -3.98 -11.88 -10.56
C ARG A 39 -4.20 -11.80 -12.07
N ARG A 40 -3.70 -10.76 -12.71
CA ARG A 40 -3.90 -10.44 -14.13
C ARG A 40 -2.61 -9.87 -14.70
N PRO A 41 -2.27 -10.16 -15.96
CA PRO A 41 -1.03 -9.67 -16.57
C PRO A 41 -0.97 -8.14 -16.58
N LEU A 42 0.22 -7.62 -16.33
CA LEU A 42 0.60 -6.22 -16.51
C LEU A 42 1.25 -6.03 -17.89
N ALA A 43 1.36 -4.78 -18.34
CA ALA A 43 2.14 -4.46 -19.53
C ALA A 43 3.62 -4.84 -19.32
N GLU A 44 4.23 -5.46 -20.32
CA GLU A 44 5.64 -5.88 -20.24
C GLU A 44 6.58 -4.68 -20.11
N HIS A 45 7.62 -4.82 -19.30
CA HIS A 45 8.67 -3.83 -19.14
C HIS A 45 10.01 -4.52 -18.80
N PRO A 46 11.16 -4.04 -19.30
CA PRO A 46 12.46 -4.71 -19.08
C PRO A 46 12.83 -4.94 -17.62
N HIS A 47 12.38 -4.05 -16.72
CA HIS A 47 12.65 -4.14 -15.28
C HIS A 47 11.48 -4.77 -14.50
N LEU A 48 10.42 -5.22 -15.16
CA LEU A 48 9.24 -5.79 -14.51
C LEU A 48 9.25 -7.30 -14.59
N GLU A 49 9.18 -7.94 -13.43
CA GLU A 49 8.81 -9.35 -13.31
C GLU A 49 7.39 -9.45 -12.77
N ASN A 50 6.48 -10.01 -13.56
CA ASN A 50 5.07 -10.14 -13.21
C ASN A 50 4.63 -11.61 -13.20
N PRO A 51 4.84 -12.35 -12.10
CA PRO A 51 4.18 -13.63 -11.89
C PRO A 51 2.66 -13.42 -11.83
N VAL A 52 1.92 -14.13 -12.68
CA VAL A 52 0.46 -14.04 -12.76
C VAL A 52 -0.18 -15.31 -12.20
N GLY A 53 -1.07 -15.16 -11.23
CA GLY A 53 -1.78 -16.29 -10.64
C GLY A 53 -2.53 -15.92 -9.35
N ASP A 54 -2.82 -16.92 -8.53
CA ASP A 54 -3.36 -16.70 -7.20
C ASP A 54 -2.24 -16.22 -6.25
N PRO A 55 -2.38 -15.03 -5.62
CA PRO A 55 -1.44 -14.54 -4.62
C PRO A 55 -1.11 -15.52 -3.50
N ALA A 56 -2.07 -16.33 -3.06
CA ALA A 56 -1.81 -17.33 -2.02
C ALA A 56 -0.85 -18.43 -2.50
N VAL A 57 -0.84 -18.73 -3.80
CA VAL A 57 -0.07 -19.82 -4.39
C VAL A 57 1.36 -19.42 -4.69
N PHE A 58 1.58 -18.27 -5.33
CA PHE A 58 2.93 -17.88 -5.74
C PHE A 58 3.71 -17.14 -4.65
N LEU A 59 3.05 -16.59 -3.60
CA LEU A 59 3.76 -15.81 -2.58
C LEU A 59 4.92 -16.60 -1.94
N PRO A 60 4.73 -17.87 -1.53
CA PRO A 60 5.85 -18.70 -1.05
C PRO A 60 6.93 -19.00 -2.10
N GLN A 61 6.59 -18.88 -3.39
CA GLN A 61 7.47 -19.19 -4.53
C GLN A 61 8.31 -17.99 -4.97
N LEU A 62 7.96 -16.76 -4.55
CA LEU A 62 8.70 -15.55 -4.91
C LEU A 62 10.15 -15.67 -4.44
N ALA A 63 11.10 -15.40 -5.32
CA ALA A 63 12.52 -15.53 -5.03
C ALA A 63 13.35 -14.36 -5.60
N GLY A 64 14.61 -14.34 -5.19
CA GLY A 64 15.57 -13.29 -5.50
C GLY A 64 15.61 -12.19 -4.43
N ARG A 65 16.57 -11.29 -4.58
CA ARG A 65 16.81 -10.20 -3.65
C ARG A 65 15.68 -9.16 -3.71
N VAL A 66 15.26 -8.68 -2.54
CA VAL A 66 14.37 -7.53 -2.37
C VAL A 66 15.02 -6.59 -1.35
N ASP A 67 15.13 -5.32 -1.68
CA ASP A 67 15.66 -4.30 -0.76
C ASP A 67 14.50 -3.62 -0.01
N ILE A 68 13.38 -3.38 -0.70
CA ILE A 68 12.19 -2.68 -0.18
C ILE A 68 10.89 -3.34 -0.68
N ALA A 69 9.84 -3.29 0.13
CA ALA A 69 8.52 -3.78 -0.23
C ALA A 69 7.43 -2.72 -0.05
N TYR A 70 6.50 -2.68 -1.00
CA TYR A 70 5.28 -1.87 -0.95
C TYR A 70 4.05 -2.78 -0.96
N CYS A 71 3.16 -2.58 0.01
CA CYS A 71 1.88 -3.27 0.07
C CYS A 71 0.73 -2.28 -0.15
N CYS A 72 0.21 -2.27 -1.38
CA CYS A 72 -0.98 -1.51 -1.77
C CYS A 72 -2.24 -2.40 -1.81
N LEU A 73 -2.21 -3.55 -1.13
CA LEU A 73 -3.38 -4.43 -1.03
C LEU A 73 -4.47 -3.78 -0.18
N GLY A 74 -5.69 -3.94 -0.64
CA GLY A 74 -6.88 -3.53 0.07
C GLY A 74 -8.11 -3.80 -0.78
N THR A 75 -9.19 -4.22 -0.14
CA THR A 75 -10.50 -4.38 -0.75
C THR A 75 -11.52 -3.50 -0.05
N THR A 76 -12.76 -3.55 -0.51
CA THR A 76 -13.90 -3.01 0.25
C THR A 76 -14.76 -4.18 0.72
N LEU A 77 -15.52 -4.00 1.80
CA LEU A 77 -16.45 -5.04 2.25
C LEU A 77 -17.44 -5.45 1.13
N LYS A 78 -17.88 -4.48 0.31
CA LYS A 78 -18.70 -4.71 -0.89
C LYS A 78 -18.00 -5.62 -1.90
N GLN A 79 -16.74 -5.35 -2.23
CA GLN A 79 -15.98 -6.14 -3.21
C GLN A 79 -15.55 -7.50 -2.67
N ALA A 80 -15.28 -7.60 -1.36
CA ALA A 80 -14.96 -8.86 -0.69
C ALA A 80 -16.17 -9.79 -0.61
N GLY A 81 -17.37 -9.23 -0.45
CA GLY A 81 -18.63 -9.96 -0.29
C GLY A 81 -18.86 -10.51 1.13
N SER A 82 -17.83 -10.61 1.97
CA SER A 82 -17.97 -11.02 3.37
C SER A 82 -16.86 -10.44 4.27
N GLU A 83 -17.09 -10.43 5.58
CA GLU A 83 -16.07 -10.04 6.56
C GLU A 83 -14.85 -10.98 6.54
N SER A 84 -15.06 -12.28 6.37
CA SER A 84 -13.96 -13.25 6.29
C SER A 84 -13.09 -13.03 5.05
N ALA A 85 -13.70 -12.79 3.89
CA ALA A 85 -12.98 -12.47 2.67
C ALA A 85 -12.25 -11.12 2.76
N PHE A 86 -12.85 -10.14 3.45
CA PHE A 86 -12.18 -8.87 3.73
C PHE A 86 -10.93 -9.09 4.60
N ARG A 87 -11.04 -9.85 5.69
CA ARG A 87 -9.88 -10.16 6.56
C ARG A 87 -8.79 -10.92 5.82
N ALA A 88 -9.15 -11.89 4.98
CA ALA A 88 -8.20 -12.64 4.18
C ALA A 88 -7.32 -11.73 3.30
N VAL A 89 -7.90 -10.64 2.76
CA VAL A 89 -7.18 -9.69 1.90
C VAL A 89 -6.48 -8.60 2.69
N ASP A 90 -7.19 -7.90 3.58
CA ASP A 90 -6.71 -6.67 4.24
C ASP A 90 -5.86 -6.93 5.49
N LEU A 91 -5.80 -8.17 5.97
CA LEU A 91 -4.97 -8.60 7.10
C LEU A 91 -4.07 -9.77 6.70
N ASP A 92 -4.65 -10.94 6.41
CA ASP A 92 -3.87 -12.19 6.33
C ASP A 92 -2.87 -12.17 5.16
N MET A 93 -3.32 -11.76 3.97
CA MET A 93 -2.46 -11.62 2.79
C MET A 93 -1.40 -10.53 2.98
N VAL A 94 -1.71 -9.42 3.65
CA VAL A 94 -0.76 -8.33 3.93
C VAL A 94 0.35 -8.83 4.85
N VAL A 95 -0.01 -9.53 5.92
CA VAL A 95 0.93 -10.09 6.90
C VAL A 95 1.80 -11.16 6.24
N ALA A 96 1.21 -12.05 5.44
CA ALA A 96 1.96 -13.08 4.71
C ALA A 96 2.93 -12.46 3.71
N PHE A 97 2.47 -11.48 2.92
CA PHE A 97 3.30 -10.76 1.95
C PHE A 97 4.49 -10.10 2.62
N SER A 98 4.24 -9.42 3.73
CA SER A 98 5.25 -8.72 4.51
C SER A 98 6.29 -9.68 5.06
N LYS A 99 5.85 -10.82 5.62
CA LYS A 99 6.76 -11.87 6.07
C LYS A 99 7.65 -12.37 4.93
N ARG A 100 7.08 -12.65 3.76
CA ARG A 100 7.85 -13.11 2.61
C ARG A 100 8.87 -12.09 2.13
N ALA A 101 8.48 -10.81 2.10
CA ALA A 101 9.39 -9.73 1.73
C ALA A 101 10.64 -9.69 2.64
N ARG A 102 10.48 -9.87 3.96
CA ARG A 102 11.61 -9.98 4.89
C ARG A 102 12.49 -11.18 4.62
N GLU A 103 11.90 -12.34 4.36
CA GLU A 103 12.63 -13.56 4.00
C GLU A 103 13.47 -13.38 2.73
N MET A 104 13.06 -12.49 1.82
CA MET A 104 13.78 -12.12 0.60
C MET A 104 14.82 -11.00 0.80
N GLY A 105 14.99 -10.51 2.03
CA GLY A 105 15.98 -9.51 2.42
C GLY A 105 15.48 -8.08 2.53
N ALA A 106 14.17 -7.83 2.36
CA ALA A 106 13.62 -6.49 2.44
C ALA A 106 13.87 -5.89 3.83
N ARG A 107 14.40 -4.66 3.87
CA ARG A 107 14.67 -3.95 5.12
C ARG A 107 13.60 -2.94 5.47
N HIS A 108 12.86 -2.46 4.47
CA HIS A 108 11.81 -1.46 4.62
C HIS A 108 10.51 -1.95 4.01
N LEU A 109 9.44 -1.91 4.80
CA LEU A 109 8.07 -2.11 4.35
C LEU A 109 7.29 -0.81 4.39
N LEU A 110 6.65 -0.46 3.27
CA LEU A 110 5.62 0.57 3.21
C LEU A 110 4.26 -0.08 2.97
N VAL A 111 3.30 0.17 3.86
CA VAL A 111 1.97 -0.46 3.79
C VAL A 111 0.85 0.57 3.84
N VAL A 112 -0.16 0.39 2.98
CA VAL A 112 -1.36 1.23 2.95
C VAL A 112 -2.40 0.72 3.95
N SER A 113 -2.49 1.43 5.08
CA SER A 113 -3.56 1.29 6.07
C SER A 113 -4.69 2.30 5.80
N ALA A 114 -5.31 2.86 6.83
CA ALA A 114 -6.36 3.86 6.73
C ALA A 114 -6.42 4.77 7.96
N VAL A 115 -6.92 5.99 7.78
CA VAL A 115 -7.21 6.90 8.88
C VAL A 115 -8.18 6.25 9.88
N GLY A 116 -7.85 6.33 11.17
CA GLY A 116 -8.67 5.75 12.24
C GLY A 116 -8.53 4.23 12.41
N ALA A 117 -7.52 3.61 11.79
CA ALA A 117 -7.14 2.23 12.08
C ALA A 117 -6.82 2.07 13.58
N ASP A 118 -7.55 1.16 14.23
CA ASP A 118 -7.44 0.89 15.66
C ASP A 118 -7.97 -0.53 15.94
N PRO A 119 -7.15 -1.46 16.46
CA PRO A 119 -7.57 -2.84 16.73
C PRO A 119 -8.71 -2.94 17.77
N LYS A 120 -8.97 -1.87 18.54
CA LYS A 120 -10.07 -1.79 19.51
C LYS A 120 -11.32 -1.11 18.97
N SER A 121 -11.32 -0.67 17.71
CA SER A 121 -12.44 0.00 17.08
C SER A 121 -13.69 -0.88 17.01
N SER A 122 -14.87 -0.31 17.25
CA SER A 122 -16.17 -0.96 17.00
C SER A 122 -16.46 -1.09 15.50
N ILE A 123 -15.94 -0.17 14.68
CA ILE A 123 -16.05 -0.19 13.22
C ILE A 123 -15.16 -1.30 12.66
N PHE A 124 -15.75 -2.30 12.01
CA PHE A 124 -15.08 -3.48 11.47
C PHE A 124 -13.88 -3.15 10.57
N TYR A 125 -14.05 -2.24 9.60
CA TYR A 125 -12.98 -1.82 8.69
C TYR A 125 -11.74 -1.29 9.45
N ASN A 126 -11.96 -0.34 10.37
CA ASN A 126 -10.90 0.26 11.18
C ASN A 126 -10.23 -0.76 12.11
N ARG A 127 -11.02 -1.71 12.64
CA ARG A 127 -10.53 -2.79 13.49
C ARG A 127 -9.58 -3.71 12.73
N VAL A 128 -9.97 -4.21 11.56
CA VAL A 128 -9.11 -5.07 10.74
C VAL A 128 -7.84 -4.34 10.31
N LYS A 129 -7.92 -3.07 9.91
CA LYS A 129 -6.72 -2.29 9.58
C LYS A 129 -5.81 -2.10 10.79
N GLY A 130 -6.35 -1.83 11.97
CA GLY A 130 -5.56 -1.72 13.20
C GLY A 130 -4.92 -3.05 13.64
N GLU A 131 -5.64 -4.17 13.51
CA GLU A 131 -5.09 -5.51 13.74
C GLU A 131 -3.95 -5.83 12.76
N MET A 132 -4.08 -5.42 11.49
CA MET A 132 -3.01 -5.55 10.50
C MET A 132 -1.78 -4.75 10.88
N GLU A 133 -1.94 -3.50 11.31
CA GLU A 133 -0.82 -2.69 11.79
C GLU A 133 -0.11 -3.33 12.98
N GLU A 134 -0.83 -3.84 13.98
CA GLU A 134 -0.22 -4.53 15.13
C GLU A 134 0.50 -5.81 14.72
N ALA A 135 -0.08 -6.59 13.81
CA ALA A 135 0.54 -7.80 13.28
C ALA A 135 1.86 -7.48 12.54
N LEU A 136 1.92 -6.37 11.79
CA LEU A 136 3.14 -5.94 11.11
C LEU A 136 4.19 -5.38 12.07
N LYS A 137 3.79 -4.65 13.12
CA LYS A 137 4.72 -4.20 14.17
C LYS A 137 5.38 -5.40 14.88
N ALA A 138 4.63 -6.48 15.09
CA ALA A 138 5.13 -7.72 15.67
C ALA A 138 6.06 -8.52 14.73
N GLN A 139 6.26 -8.09 13.49
CA GLN A 139 7.22 -8.72 12.57
C GLN A 139 8.64 -8.19 12.74
N ASP A 140 8.95 -7.22 13.60
CA ASP A 140 10.33 -6.72 13.81
C ASP A 140 11.02 -6.27 12.49
N TRP A 141 10.33 -5.44 11.73
CA TRP A 141 10.89 -4.80 10.54
C TRP A 141 12.01 -3.83 10.93
N PRO A 142 13.17 -3.81 10.23
CA PRO A 142 14.17 -2.76 10.44
C PRO A 142 13.58 -1.37 10.24
N GLN A 143 12.77 -1.21 9.20
CA GLN A 143 11.97 -0.02 8.97
C GLN A 143 10.56 -0.39 8.51
N LEU A 144 9.55 0.18 9.16
CA LEU A 144 8.14 -0.02 8.85
C LEU A 144 7.44 1.33 8.75
N THR A 145 6.99 1.68 7.55
CA THR A 145 6.16 2.87 7.30
C THR A 145 4.71 2.45 7.06
N ILE A 146 3.84 2.80 7.99
CA ILE A 146 2.40 2.59 7.90
C ILE A 146 1.78 3.90 7.45
N VAL A 147 1.20 3.94 6.25
CA VAL A 147 0.51 5.14 5.77
C VAL A 147 -0.99 5.02 6.03
N ARG A 148 -1.60 6.06 6.60
CA ARG A 148 -3.02 6.14 6.93
C ARG A 148 -3.71 7.20 6.09
N PRO A 149 -3.95 6.93 4.80
CA PRO A 149 -4.71 7.83 3.96
C PRO A 149 -6.15 7.93 4.47
N SER A 150 -6.78 9.05 4.15
CA SER A 150 -8.22 9.23 4.26
C SER A 150 -8.91 8.59 3.04
N PHE A 151 -10.03 9.14 2.59
CA PHE A 151 -10.71 8.64 1.39
C PHE A 151 -9.82 8.80 0.16
N LEU A 152 -9.61 7.72 -0.60
CA LEU A 152 -8.93 7.79 -1.89
C LEU A 152 -9.88 8.36 -2.95
N LEU A 153 -9.45 9.43 -3.62
CA LEU A 153 -10.06 10.02 -4.80
C LEU A 153 -9.30 9.54 -6.06
N GLY A 154 -10.02 9.42 -7.16
CA GLY A 154 -9.50 9.00 -8.46
C GLY A 154 -10.58 8.31 -9.29
N GLU A 155 -10.45 8.35 -10.62
CA GLU A 155 -11.41 7.71 -11.52
C GLU A 155 -11.43 6.19 -11.27
N ARG A 156 -12.54 5.71 -10.71
CA ARG A 156 -12.85 4.29 -10.57
C ARG A 156 -14.02 3.99 -11.48
N LEU A 157 -14.04 2.78 -12.04
CA LEU A 157 -15.20 2.23 -12.76
C LEU A 157 -16.48 2.16 -11.92
N GLU A 158 -16.39 2.26 -10.58
CA GLU A 158 -17.54 2.43 -9.70
C GLU A 158 -17.35 3.61 -8.73
N PRO A 159 -18.17 4.66 -8.82
CA PRO A 159 -18.15 5.76 -7.85
C PRO A 159 -18.61 5.24 -6.48
N ARG A 160 -17.95 5.69 -5.41
CA ARG A 160 -18.51 5.55 -4.06
C ARG A 160 -19.68 6.53 -3.98
N LEU A 161 -20.87 6.01 -3.69
CA LEU A 161 -22.19 6.67 -3.61
C LEU A 161 -22.29 7.97 -2.77
N THR A 162 -21.20 8.46 -2.21
CA THR A 162 -21.15 9.65 -1.34
C THR A 162 -20.69 10.92 -2.06
N GLU A 163 -20.30 10.87 -3.33
CA GLU A 163 -19.63 12.01 -4.01
C GLU A 163 -20.54 13.17 -4.43
N GLN A 164 -21.86 13.03 -4.44
CA GLN A 164 -22.73 14.10 -4.97
C GLN A 164 -23.31 15.08 -3.92
N LEU A 165 -23.15 14.81 -2.61
CA LEU A 165 -23.78 15.65 -1.56
C LEU A 165 -22.83 16.52 -0.74
N VAL A 166 -21.50 16.38 -0.89
CA VAL A 166 -20.52 17.00 0.04
C VAL A 166 -19.74 18.17 -0.59
N ALA A 167 -19.93 18.46 -1.89
CA ALA A 167 -19.17 19.47 -2.62
C ALA A 167 -19.15 20.87 -1.95
N PRO A 168 -20.27 21.43 -1.43
CA PRO A 168 -20.25 22.77 -0.83
C PRO A 168 -19.64 22.83 0.59
N PHE A 169 -19.43 21.69 1.28
CA PHE A 169 -18.94 21.67 2.68
C PHE A 169 -17.50 21.17 2.83
N SER A 170 -16.82 20.85 1.73
CA SER A 170 -15.44 20.31 1.70
C SER A 170 -14.39 21.18 2.40
N ARG A 171 -14.62 22.50 2.53
CA ARG A 171 -13.71 23.42 3.25
C ARG A 171 -13.73 23.25 4.78
N LEU A 172 -14.83 22.79 5.37
CA LEU A 172 -14.98 22.58 6.82
C LEU A 172 -14.51 21.20 7.30
N ILE A 173 -14.18 20.29 6.39
CA ILE A 173 -13.68 18.96 6.74
C ILE A 173 -12.24 19.09 7.27
N PRO A 174 -11.94 18.61 8.50
CA PRO A 174 -10.59 18.58 9.04
C PRO A 174 -9.63 17.90 8.05
N GLY A 175 -8.40 18.41 7.91
CA GLY A 175 -7.44 17.98 6.89
C GLY A 175 -7.33 16.46 6.74
N LYS A 176 -7.20 15.76 7.87
CA LYS A 176 -7.16 14.30 7.98
C LYS A 176 -8.33 13.52 7.35
N TYR A 177 -9.45 14.15 7.01
CA TYR A 177 -10.62 13.50 6.40
C TYR A 177 -10.93 13.95 4.97
N ARG A 178 -10.22 14.94 4.43
CA ARG A 178 -10.37 15.32 3.02
C ARG A 178 -9.97 14.13 2.14
N GLY A 179 -10.41 14.01 0.89
CA GLY A 179 -10.00 12.91 0.01
C GLY A 179 -8.61 13.10 -0.65
N ILE A 180 -7.79 12.06 -0.75
CA ILE A 180 -6.42 12.07 -1.33
C ILE A 180 -6.40 11.37 -2.68
N GLU A 181 -5.85 12.02 -3.70
CA GLU A 181 -5.69 11.41 -5.03
C GLU A 181 -4.72 10.22 -4.98
N ALA A 182 -5.02 9.15 -5.70
CA ALA A 182 -4.18 7.96 -5.72
C ALA A 182 -2.75 8.23 -6.23
N CYS A 183 -2.60 9.10 -7.24
CA CYS A 183 -1.30 9.56 -7.71
C CYS A 183 -0.52 10.36 -6.63
N THR A 184 -1.24 11.12 -5.79
CA THR A 184 -0.61 11.83 -4.65
C THR A 184 -0.11 10.82 -3.61
N LEU A 185 -0.91 9.79 -3.30
CA LEU A 185 -0.50 8.72 -2.38
C LEU A 185 0.71 7.93 -2.92
N ALA A 186 0.69 7.57 -4.21
CA ALA A 186 1.81 6.86 -4.84
C ALA A 186 3.13 7.68 -4.78
N ARG A 187 3.06 8.99 -5.05
CA ARG A 187 4.22 9.89 -4.88
C ARG A 187 4.70 9.98 -3.44
N ALA A 188 3.78 10.05 -2.47
CA ALA A 188 4.13 10.06 -1.06
C ALA A 188 4.81 8.74 -0.64
N LEU A 189 4.29 7.58 -1.07
CA LEU A 189 4.91 6.28 -0.83
C LEU A 189 6.33 6.22 -1.37
N TRP A 190 6.53 6.64 -2.62
CA TRP A 190 7.88 6.69 -3.22
C TRP A 190 8.85 7.56 -2.42
N ARG A 191 8.41 8.73 -1.94
CA ARG A 191 9.27 9.63 -1.15
C ARG A 191 9.61 9.08 0.21
N LEU A 192 8.63 8.52 0.90
CA LEU A 192 8.83 7.88 2.20
C LEU A 192 9.83 6.72 2.13
N ALA A 193 9.94 6.05 0.98
CA ALA A 193 10.92 5.01 0.75
C ALA A 193 12.36 5.51 0.58
N LEU A 194 12.56 6.81 0.37
CA LEU A 194 13.89 7.44 0.28
C LEU A 194 14.39 7.93 1.65
N GLU A 195 13.52 7.90 2.66
CA GLU A 195 13.83 8.33 4.03
C GLU A 195 14.40 7.11 4.78
N GLU A 196 15.63 7.23 5.29
CA GLU A 196 16.27 6.20 6.12
C GLU A 196 15.94 6.48 7.60
N GLU A 197 15.08 5.66 8.18
CA GLU A 197 14.70 5.71 9.60
C GLU A 197 14.67 4.28 10.16
N ASP A 198 14.93 4.11 11.45
CA ASP A 198 14.78 2.82 12.11
C ASP A 198 13.43 2.74 12.83
N GLY A 199 12.85 1.54 12.85
CA GLY A 199 11.63 1.23 13.60
C GLY A 199 10.35 1.57 12.83
N VAL A 200 9.33 2.00 13.58
CA VAL A 200 7.96 2.14 13.06
C VAL A 200 7.58 3.61 12.94
N ARG A 201 7.18 4.03 11.73
CA ARG A 201 6.58 5.33 11.48
C ARG A 201 5.16 5.20 10.96
N VAL A 202 4.24 5.91 11.59
CA VAL A 202 2.85 6.04 11.14
C VAL A 202 2.67 7.42 10.52
N VAL A 203 2.27 7.47 9.25
CA VAL A 203 2.13 8.70 8.47
C VAL A 203 0.65 8.97 8.20
N GLU A 204 0.11 10.02 8.80
CA GLU A 204 -1.30 10.39 8.67
C GLU A 204 -1.59 11.16 7.36
N SER A 205 -2.86 11.18 6.95
CA SER A 205 -3.32 11.75 5.65
C SER A 205 -2.82 13.17 5.35
N ASP A 206 -2.73 14.06 6.35
CA ASP A 206 -2.26 15.44 6.17
C ASP A 206 -0.79 15.53 5.76
N GLU A 207 0.04 14.61 6.25
CA GLU A 207 1.45 14.51 5.86
C GLU A 207 1.58 13.89 4.47
N LEU A 208 0.84 12.81 4.19
CA LEU A 208 0.81 12.18 2.86
C LEU A 208 0.44 13.18 1.75
N ARG A 209 -0.52 14.08 2.02
CA ARG A 209 -0.87 15.16 1.09
C ARG A 209 0.25 16.14 0.84
N ARG A 210 1.04 16.48 1.87
CA ARG A 210 2.18 17.41 1.74
C ARG A 210 3.29 16.74 0.94
N LEU A 211 3.65 15.51 1.32
CA LEU A 211 4.66 14.70 0.64
C LEU A 211 4.29 14.42 -0.82
N GLY A 212 3.02 14.17 -1.12
CA GLY A 212 2.58 13.85 -2.47
C GLY A 212 2.27 15.05 -3.37
N LYS A 213 2.31 16.29 -2.89
CA LYS A 213 2.03 17.50 -3.70
C LYS A 213 3.26 18.20 -4.23
N ILE A 214 4.30 18.23 -3.40
CA ILE A 214 5.64 18.72 -3.78
C ILE A 214 6.20 17.75 -4.84
#